data_AF-B6IFF8-F1
#
_entry.id   AF-B6IFF8-F1
#
_cell.length_a   1.000
_cell.length_b   1.000
_cell.length_c   1.000
_cell.angle_alpha   90.00
_cell.angle_beta   90.00
_cell.angle_gamma   90.00
#
_symmetry.space_group_name_H-M   'P 1'
#
loop_
_entity.id
_entity.type
_entity.pdbx_description
1 polymer ?
#
loop_
_entity_poly.entity_id
_entity_poly.type
_entity_poly.pdbx_seq_one_letter_code
_entity_poly.pdbx_strand_id
1 'polypeptide(L)'
;MIWVIFYWHRIFRLTPAYLTFILFYATYGPLTDFGPNEIVQRQDMENCKKYGWKNLLYINNIYEPRKNCLSISWYMAADTQMYLVSPLFLIGFLLGPVPGIIISSLVILFSILLNYWLFFHFDLPLTLIQAYMTGDDHIIHVLQDLVYEAAYIRIPPFIFGICMGYMMLKTRNMKIEMNNGPVFCLWINNTVSLYRSNWKVYVITILDSTWKTNLLRLFVSYIDSQRSIQYGKISTSLCGCISYSRLTMISPSNPQIFQYITKVVPSVVAACGFAVIWTLVFEMPFAKLESFFIRTLVANPASEKEKQCTKI
;
A
#
# COMPACT_ATOMS: atom_id res chain seq x y z
N MET A 1 28.35 -12.36 2.74
CA MET A 1 28.35 -11.55 1.50
C MET A 1 26.97 -11.46 0.85
N ILE A 2 26.23 -12.56 0.67
CA ILE A 2 24.90 -12.59 0.03
C ILE A 2 23.89 -11.60 0.64
N TRP A 3 23.77 -11.55 1.98
CA TRP A 3 22.83 -10.65 2.66
C TRP A 3 23.14 -9.17 2.43
N VAL A 4 24.42 -8.81 2.31
CA VAL A 4 24.84 -7.44 2.01
C VAL A 4 24.36 -7.06 0.61
N ILE A 5 24.59 -7.93 -0.39
CA ILE A 5 24.13 -7.71 -1.76
C ILE A 5 22.60 -7.60 -1.82
N PHE A 6 21.88 -8.45 -1.09
CA PHE A 6 20.42 -8.43 -0.99
C PHE A 6 19.89 -7.06 -0.56
N TYR A 7 20.44 -6.48 0.51
CA TYR A 7 20.02 -5.16 0.99
C TYR A 7 20.44 -4.01 0.07
N TRP A 8 21.70 -4.00 -0.38
CA TRP A 8 22.20 -2.95 -1.27
C TRP A 8 21.42 -2.88 -2.57
N HIS A 9 21.08 -4.04 -3.15
CA HIS A 9 20.31 -4.10 -4.38
C HIS A 9 18.96 -3.37 -4.25
N ARG A 10 18.26 -3.58 -3.13
CA ARG A 10 17.00 -2.91 -2.85
C ARG A 10 17.17 -1.40 -2.64
N ILE A 11 18.18 -0.99 -1.87
CA ILE A 11 18.43 0.43 -1.58
C ILE A 11 18.72 1.19 -2.88
N PHE A 12 19.62 0.69 -3.73
CA PHE A 12 19.93 1.34 -5.00
C PHE A 12 18.75 1.39 -5.97
N ARG A 13 17.84 0.42 -5.92
CA ARG A 13 16.63 0.43 -6.74
C ARG A 13 15.58 1.43 -6.26
N LEU A 14 15.31 1.47 -4.95
CA LEU A 14 14.17 2.20 -4.38
C LEU A 14 14.52 3.63 -3.97
N THR A 15 15.66 3.82 -3.31
CA THR A 15 16.01 5.08 -2.64
C THR A 15 16.15 6.27 -3.60
N PRO A 16 16.74 6.14 -4.81
CA PRO A 16 16.94 7.31 -5.66
C PRO A 16 15.62 7.86 -6.26
N ALA A 17 14.66 6.98 -6.58
CA ALA A 17 13.30 7.38 -6.97
C ALA A 17 12.60 8.11 -5.81
N TYR A 18 12.72 7.54 -4.61
CA TYR A 18 12.10 8.09 -3.42
C TYR A 18 12.68 9.46 -3.03
N LEU A 19 14.01 9.61 -3.10
CA LEU A 19 14.70 10.87 -2.84
C LEU A 19 14.24 11.96 -3.81
N THR A 20 14.10 11.63 -5.10
CA THR A 20 13.64 12.62 -6.07
C THR A 20 12.21 13.09 -5.76
N PHE A 21 11.34 12.18 -5.33
CA PHE A 21 9.99 12.53 -4.91
C PHE A 21 9.98 13.44 -3.67
N ILE A 22 10.82 13.15 -2.67
CA ILE A 22 10.99 14.00 -1.48
C ILE A 22 11.49 15.40 -1.88
N LEU A 23 12.50 15.48 -2.75
CA LEU A 23 13.04 16.75 -3.22
C LEU A 23 12.01 17.56 -4.01
N PHE A 24 11.28 16.89 -4.90
CA PHE A 24 10.18 17.50 -5.66
C PHE A 24 9.12 18.06 -4.70
N TYR A 25 8.69 17.27 -3.72
CA TYR A 25 7.69 17.69 -2.75
C TYR A 25 8.16 18.85 -1.87
N ALA A 26 9.42 18.83 -1.42
CA ALA A 26 10.01 19.89 -0.60
C ALA A 26 10.19 21.22 -1.36
N THR A 27 10.39 21.18 -2.68
CA THR A 27 10.68 22.36 -3.52
C THR A 27 9.44 22.89 -4.25
N TYR A 28 8.65 22.01 -4.87
CA TYR A 28 7.47 22.36 -5.66
C TYR A 28 6.16 22.31 -4.87
N GLY A 29 6.11 21.59 -3.74
CA GLY A 29 4.92 21.55 -2.87
C GLY A 29 4.35 22.93 -2.55
N PRO A 30 5.17 23.90 -2.09
CA PRO A 30 4.70 25.26 -1.79
C PRO A 30 4.15 26.04 -2.99
N LEU A 31 4.55 25.66 -4.21
CA LEU A 31 4.13 26.29 -5.46
C LEU A 31 2.81 25.70 -6.00
N THR A 32 2.39 24.56 -5.46
CA THR A 32 1.18 23.81 -5.90
C THR A 32 0.01 23.89 -4.92
N ASP A 33 0.15 24.64 -3.83
CA ASP A 33 -0.83 24.76 -2.74
C ASP A 33 -2.00 25.72 -3.06
N PHE A 34 -2.72 25.43 -4.15
CA PHE A 34 -3.84 26.25 -4.64
C PHE A 34 -5.05 25.37 -4.95
N GLY A 35 -5.72 24.85 -3.91
CA GLY A 35 -6.95 24.07 -4.05
C GLY A 35 -7.84 24.14 -2.79
N PRO A 36 -9.16 24.06 -2.92
CA PRO A 36 -10.11 24.21 -1.80
C PRO A 36 -10.16 23.02 -0.83
N ASN A 37 -9.39 21.96 -1.09
CA ASN A 37 -9.13 20.90 -0.13
C ASN A 37 -7.64 21.00 0.26
N GLU A 38 -7.36 21.56 1.43
CA GLU A 38 -6.04 21.55 2.07
C GLU A 38 -5.68 20.11 2.49
N ILE A 39 -5.48 19.21 1.52
CA ILE A 39 -5.04 17.83 1.78
C ILE A 39 -3.55 17.83 2.16
N VAL A 40 -2.83 18.88 1.81
CA VAL A 40 -1.43 19.11 2.15
C VAL A 40 -1.36 20.38 2.99
N GLN A 41 -1.10 20.24 4.29
CA GLN A 41 -0.94 21.40 5.15
C GLN A 41 0.44 22.00 4.89
N ARG A 42 0.60 23.33 4.93
CA ARG A 42 1.93 23.97 4.91
C ARG A 42 2.89 23.36 5.94
N GLN A 43 2.34 22.85 7.04
CA GLN A 43 3.05 22.14 8.08
C GLN A 43 3.77 20.88 7.58
N ASP A 44 3.21 20.14 6.62
CA ASP A 44 3.86 18.97 6.01
C ASP A 44 5.09 19.38 5.19
N MET A 45 5.05 20.54 4.55
CA MET A 45 6.17 21.07 3.77
C MET A 45 7.32 21.55 4.66
N GLU A 46 7.01 22.22 5.76
CA GLU A 46 8.01 22.59 6.78
C GLU A 46 8.59 21.34 7.46
N ASN A 47 7.73 20.37 7.76
CA ASN A 47 8.16 19.06 8.25
C ASN A 47 9.08 18.37 7.23
N CYS A 48 8.84 18.53 5.93
CA CYS A 48 9.72 17.93 4.93
C CYS A 48 11.13 18.51 4.94
N LYS A 49 11.28 19.83 5.11
CA LYS A 49 12.60 20.47 5.23
C LYS A 49 13.34 20.04 6.49
N LYS A 50 12.63 19.86 7.61
CA LYS A 50 13.22 19.52 8.92
C LYS A 50 13.43 18.02 9.15
N TYR A 51 12.55 17.19 8.60
CA TYR A 51 12.45 15.75 8.88
C TYR A 51 12.51 14.87 7.62
N GLY A 52 12.85 15.44 6.45
CA GLY A 52 13.08 14.67 5.22
C GLY A 52 14.11 13.54 5.39
N TRP A 53 15.08 13.71 6.29
CA TRP A 53 16.07 12.67 6.63
C TRP A 53 15.44 11.40 7.22
N LYS A 54 14.31 11.50 7.95
CA LYS A 54 13.61 10.32 8.51
C LYS A 54 13.09 9.39 7.43
N ASN A 55 12.66 9.99 6.32
CA ASN A 55 12.17 9.30 5.14
C ASN A 55 13.31 8.58 4.44
N LEU A 56 14.48 9.22 4.31
CA LEU A 56 15.68 8.60 3.72
C LEU A 56 16.14 7.37 4.52
N LEU A 57 16.00 7.41 5.84
CA LEU A 57 16.32 6.29 6.74
C LEU A 57 15.18 5.26 6.90
N TYR A 58 14.01 5.48 6.26
CA TYR A 58 12.84 4.60 6.37
C TYR A 58 12.36 4.38 7.82
N ILE A 59 12.44 5.40 8.67
CA ILE A 59 12.02 5.37 10.09
C ILE A 59 10.89 6.37 10.40
N ASN A 60 10.30 6.97 9.37
CA ASN A 60 9.25 7.98 9.50
C ASN A 60 7.94 7.44 10.11
N ASN A 61 7.68 6.13 10.12
CA ASN A 61 6.52 5.55 10.80
C ASN A 61 6.79 5.16 12.28
N ILE A 62 8.04 5.21 12.75
CA ILE A 62 8.40 4.84 14.14
C ILE A 62 8.82 6.08 14.94
N TYR A 63 9.61 6.98 14.33
CA TYR A 63 10.22 8.10 15.03
C TYR A 63 9.46 9.43 14.78
N GLU A 64 8.58 9.78 15.72
CA GLU A 64 7.63 10.89 15.64
C GLU A 64 6.80 10.88 14.33
N PRO A 65 5.95 9.85 14.13
CA PRO A 65 5.20 9.64 12.87
C PRO A 65 4.27 10.78 12.49
N ARG A 66 3.88 11.64 13.44
CA ARG A 66 3.09 12.83 13.15
C ARG A 66 3.88 13.99 12.53
N LYS A 67 5.22 13.87 12.45
CA LYS A 67 6.12 14.89 11.87
C LYS A 67 6.81 14.35 10.63
N ASN A 68 6.02 13.91 9.66
CA ASN A 68 6.49 13.29 8.42
C ASN A 68 6.51 14.29 7.26
N CYS A 69 7.45 14.12 6.32
CA CYS A 69 7.48 14.91 5.08
C CYS A 69 6.27 14.59 4.21
N LEU A 70 5.92 13.30 4.11
CA LEU A 70 4.91 12.82 3.18
C LEU A 70 4.03 11.81 3.88
N SER A 71 2.73 12.07 4.05
CA SER A 71 1.86 11.17 4.80
C SER A 71 1.80 9.77 4.20
N ILE A 72 1.81 9.59 2.87
CA ILE A 72 1.79 8.23 2.26
C ILE A 72 3.12 7.47 2.40
N SER A 73 4.20 8.12 2.82
CA SER A 73 5.53 7.50 2.88
C SER A 73 5.68 6.41 3.96
N TRP A 74 4.78 6.34 4.94
CA TRP A 74 4.82 5.31 5.99
C TRP A 74 4.83 3.90 5.39
N TYR A 75 4.20 3.70 4.22
CA TYR A 75 4.17 2.41 3.55
C TYR A 75 5.55 1.97 3.06
N MET A 76 6.34 2.90 2.51
CA MET A 76 7.72 2.60 2.07
C MET A 76 8.64 2.28 3.24
N ALA A 77 8.43 2.95 4.38
CA ALA A 77 9.13 2.64 5.62
C ALA A 77 8.78 1.24 6.13
N ALA A 78 7.49 0.94 6.24
CA ALA A 78 7.00 -0.35 6.70
C ALA A 78 7.49 -1.50 5.81
N ASP A 79 7.44 -1.35 4.48
CA ASP A 79 7.94 -2.36 3.54
C ASP A 79 9.44 -2.62 3.71
N THR A 80 10.22 -1.57 3.94
CA THR A 80 11.67 -1.70 4.16
C THR A 80 11.97 -2.38 5.49
N GLN A 81 11.20 -2.08 6.53
CA GLN A 81 11.31 -2.74 7.84
C GLN A 81 10.98 -4.23 7.76
N MET A 82 9.91 -4.61 7.07
CA MET A 82 9.56 -6.02 6.85
C MET A 82 10.64 -6.75 6.02
N TYR A 83 11.23 -6.06 5.05
CA TYR A 83 12.33 -6.60 4.25
C TYR A 83 13.63 -6.79 5.05
N LEU A 84 13.93 -5.92 6.01
CA LEU A 84 15.06 -6.11 6.94
C LEU A 84 14.90 -7.38 7.79
N VAL A 85 13.66 -7.78 8.09
CA VAL A 85 13.36 -9.02 8.82
C VAL A 85 13.30 -10.24 7.89
N SER A 86 13.19 -10.04 6.56
CA SER A 86 12.98 -11.13 5.61
C SER A 86 14.02 -12.26 5.64
N PRO A 87 15.32 -12.02 5.91
CA PRO A 87 16.31 -13.09 6.03
C PRO A 87 15.97 -14.13 7.09
N LEU A 88 15.29 -13.76 8.17
CA LEU A 88 14.87 -14.69 9.22
C LEU A 88 13.99 -15.80 8.63
N PHE A 89 13.00 -15.41 7.82
CA PHE A 89 12.10 -16.37 7.16
C PHE A 89 12.82 -17.14 6.07
N LEU A 90 13.67 -16.47 5.27
CA LEU A 90 14.44 -17.11 4.20
C LEU A 90 15.38 -18.17 4.75
N ILE A 91 16.10 -17.89 5.84
CA ILE A 91 16.95 -18.87 6.55
C ILE A 91 16.11 -20.03 7.07
N GLY A 92 14.92 -19.76 7.63
CA GLY A 92 13.98 -20.79 8.01
C GLY A 92 13.62 -21.74 6.87
N PHE A 93 13.31 -21.20 5.68
CA PHE A 93 13.01 -21.99 4.49
C PHE A 93 14.24 -22.69 3.88
N LEU A 94 15.45 -22.14 4.05
CA LEU A 94 16.71 -22.78 3.64
C LEU A 94 17.02 -24.02 4.47
N LEU A 95 16.66 -24.03 5.76
CA LEU A 95 16.80 -25.20 6.64
C LEU A 95 15.76 -26.29 6.34
N GLY A 96 14.61 -25.91 5.76
CA GLY A 96 13.57 -26.83 5.31
C GLY A 96 12.18 -26.19 5.29
N PRO A 97 11.18 -26.88 4.71
CA PRO A 97 9.81 -26.35 4.63
C PRO A 97 9.16 -26.21 6.01
N VAL A 98 9.40 -27.16 6.92
CA VAL A 98 8.81 -27.18 8.27
C VAL A 98 9.29 -26.00 9.13
N PRO A 99 10.60 -25.76 9.33
CA PRO A 99 11.06 -24.62 10.13
C PRO A 99 10.61 -23.27 9.55
N GLY A 100 10.64 -23.10 8.22
CA GLY A 100 10.13 -21.88 7.57
C GLY A 100 8.65 -21.62 7.84
N ILE A 101 7.80 -22.65 7.75
CA ILE A 101 6.36 -22.54 8.05
C ILE A 101 6.11 -22.27 9.53
N ILE A 102 6.87 -22.90 10.44
CA ILE A 102 6.73 -22.68 11.90
C ILE A 102 7.06 -21.23 12.25
N ILE A 103 8.22 -20.72 11.82
CA ILE A 103 8.64 -19.34 12.09
C ILE A 103 7.62 -18.35 11.50
N SER A 104 7.18 -18.59 10.27
CA SER A 104 6.17 -17.76 9.59
C SER A 104 4.85 -17.73 10.35
N SER A 105 4.35 -18.91 10.76
CA SER A 105 3.10 -19.05 11.49
C SER A 105 3.17 -18.38 12.87
N LEU A 106 4.29 -18.53 13.58
CA LEU A 106 4.49 -17.90 14.89
C LEU A 106 4.46 -16.37 14.80
N VAL A 107 5.15 -15.77 13.82
CA VAL A 107 5.16 -14.31 13.65
C VAL A 107 3.79 -13.80 13.21
N ILE A 108 3.08 -14.52 12.33
CA ILE A 108 1.70 -14.18 11.96
C ILE A 108 0.78 -14.21 13.17
N LEU A 109 0.85 -15.27 13.98
CA LEU A 109 0.04 -15.40 15.20
C LEU A 109 0.35 -14.28 16.19
N PHE A 110 1.63 -13.99 16.41
CA PHE A 110 2.04 -12.89 17.28
C PHE A 110 1.52 -11.54 16.80
N SER A 111 1.63 -11.26 15.50
CA SER A 111 1.11 -10.04 14.87
C SER A 111 -0.40 -9.90 15.07
N ILE A 112 -1.16 -10.97 14.84
CA ILE A 112 -2.62 -11.00 15.03
C ILE A 112 -2.99 -10.78 16.50
N LEU A 113 -2.34 -11.49 17.43
CA LEU A 113 -2.60 -11.35 18.86
C LEU A 113 -2.28 -9.94 19.37
N LEU A 114 -1.15 -9.37 18.92
CA LEU A 114 -0.77 -8.01 19.26
C LEU A 114 -1.78 -6.99 18.70
N ASN A 115 -2.28 -7.22 17.49
CA ASN A 115 -3.33 -6.39 16.90
C ASN A 115 -4.59 -6.42 17.76
N TYR A 116 -5.11 -7.61 18.09
CA TYR A 116 -6.28 -7.75 18.96
C TYR A 116 -6.05 -7.09 20.31
N TRP A 117 -4.89 -7.30 20.92
CA TRP A 117 -4.56 -6.69 22.21
C TRP A 117 -4.57 -5.15 22.14
N LEU A 118 -4.00 -4.54 21.09
CA LEU A 118 -4.06 -3.08 20.88
C LEU A 118 -5.50 -2.58 20.78
N PHE A 119 -6.35 -3.27 20.02
CA PHE A 119 -7.76 -2.90 19.86
C PHE A 119 -8.53 -2.95 21.19
N PHE A 120 -8.30 -3.96 22.03
CA PHE A 120 -8.95 -4.07 23.34
C PHE A 120 -8.36 -3.15 24.41
N HIS A 121 -7.06 -2.89 24.37
CA HIS A 121 -6.40 -2.08 25.40
C HIS A 121 -6.69 -0.58 25.24
N PHE A 122 -6.80 -0.11 24.00
CA PHE A 122 -7.00 1.31 23.68
C PHE A 122 -8.44 1.63 23.21
N ASP A 123 -9.37 0.67 23.31
CA ASP A 123 -10.78 0.80 22.86
C ASP A 123 -10.89 1.40 21.45
N LEU A 124 -10.07 0.91 20.53
CA LEU A 124 -9.92 1.51 19.20
C LEU A 124 -11.12 1.19 18.29
N PRO A 125 -11.56 2.16 17.47
CA PRO A 125 -12.59 1.94 16.48
C PRO A 125 -12.09 1.04 15.34
N LEU A 126 -12.98 0.21 14.78
CA LEU A 126 -12.62 -0.82 13.79
C LEU A 126 -12.07 -0.25 12.47
N THR A 127 -12.40 1.00 12.16
CA THR A 127 -11.97 1.64 10.91
C THR A 127 -11.46 3.04 11.17
N LEU A 128 -10.53 3.49 10.32
CA LEU A 128 -10.04 4.86 10.34
C LEU A 128 -11.17 5.88 10.12
N ILE A 129 -12.17 5.54 9.30
CA ILE A 129 -13.35 6.39 9.08
C ILE A 129 -14.13 6.55 10.39
N GLN A 130 -14.36 5.46 11.11
CA GLN A 130 -15.03 5.50 12.41
C GLN A 130 -14.22 6.31 13.44
N ALA A 131 -12.88 6.23 13.42
CA ALA A 131 -12.03 7.08 14.24
C ALA A 131 -12.25 8.57 13.97
N TYR A 132 -12.33 8.97 12.70
CA TYR A 132 -12.67 10.34 12.33
C TYR A 132 -14.07 10.75 12.77
N MET A 133 -15.04 9.82 12.80
CA MET A 133 -16.40 10.11 13.30
C MET A 133 -16.45 10.33 14.82
N THR A 134 -15.48 9.80 15.57
CA THR A 134 -15.38 10.03 17.02
C THR A 134 -15.02 11.49 17.33
N GLY A 135 -14.30 12.16 16.43
CA GLY A 135 -13.85 13.54 16.62
C GLY A 135 -12.75 13.71 17.67
N ASP A 136 -12.12 12.61 18.09
CA ASP A 136 -11.02 12.59 19.06
C ASP A 136 -9.69 12.34 18.34
N ASP A 137 -8.87 13.39 18.26
CA ASP A 137 -7.55 13.36 17.62
C ASP A 137 -6.60 12.35 18.28
N HIS A 138 -6.71 12.12 19.58
CA HIS A 138 -5.87 11.14 20.27
C HIS A 138 -6.16 9.73 19.78
N ILE A 139 -7.43 9.35 19.68
CA ILE A 139 -7.84 8.02 19.18
C ILE A 139 -7.41 7.84 17.72
N ILE A 140 -7.55 8.88 16.89
CA ILE A 140 -7.11 8.86 15.49
C ILE A 140 -5.60 8.62 15.40
N HIS A 141 -4.80 9.37 16.17
CA HIS A 141 -3.34 9.23 16.13
C HIS A 141 -2.86 7.88 16.67
N VAL A 142 -3.44 7.39 17.77
CA VAL A 142 -3.09 6.06 18.32
C VAL A 142 -3.41 4.95 17.31
N LEU A 143 -4.59 5.00 16.66
CA LEU A 143 -4.95 4.04 15.62
C LEU A 143 -3.99 4.12 14.43
N GLN A 144 -3.65 5.33 13.99
CA GLN A 144 -2.75 5.51 12.87
C GLN A 144 -1.35 4.98 13.19
N ASP A 145 -0.76 5.39 14.30
CA ASP A 145 0.63 5.10 14.62
C ASP A 145 0.84 3.62 15.01
N LEU A 146 -0.05 3.04 15.83
CA LEU A 146 0.14 1.70 16.40
C LEU A 146 -0.46 0.56 15.57
N VAL A 147 -1.45 0.85 14.72
CA VAL A 147 -2.17 -0.18 13.95
C VAL A 147 -2.03 0.04 12.46
N TYR A 148 -2.30 1.26 11.98
CA TYR A 148 -2.35 1.54 10.55
C TYR A 148 -0.96 1.64 9.93
N GLU A 149 -0.01 2.33 10.53
CA GLU A 149 1.34 2.59 9.99
C GLU A 149 2.40 1.63 10.55
N ALA A 150 2.01 0.81 11.54
CA ALA A 150 2.85 -0.18 12.20
C ALA A 150 3.18 -1.38 11.30
N ALA A 151 4.46 -1.53 10.96
CA ALA A 151 4.95 -2.64 10.14
C ALA A 151 4.71 -4.02 10.79
N TYR A 152 4.84 -4.11 12.11
CA TYR A 152 4.69 -5.35 12.86
C TYR A 152 3.25 -5.88 12.90
N ILE A 153 2.24 -5.00 12.78
CA ILE A 153 0.83 -5.41 12.63
C ILE A 153 0.53 -5.83 11.20
N ARG A 154 1.19 -5.22 10.21
CA ARG A 154 0.97 -5.48 8.78
C ARG A 154 1.88 -6.53 8.16
N ILE A 155 2.69 -7.22 8.97
CA ILE A 155 3.61 -8.26 8.49
C ILE A 155 2.94 -9.53 7.91
N PRO A 156 1.70 -9.94 8.25
CA PRO A 156 1.14 -11.19 7.72
C PRO A 156 1.09 -11.31 6.18
N PRO A 157 0.56 -10.34 5.41
CA PRO A 157 0.57 -10.42 3.94
C PRO A 157 1.98 -10.50 3.34
N PHE A 158 2.96 -9.86 3.97
CA PHE A 158 4.36 -9.94 3.55
C PHE A 158 4.91 -11.36 3.70
N ILE A 159 4.66 -12.01 4.84
CA ILE A 159 5.08 -13.39 5.11
C ILE A 159 4.37 -14.36 4.15
N PHE A 160 3.07 -14.16 3.88
CA PHE A 160 2.37 -14.96 2.87
C PHE A 160 3.02 -14.88 1.49
N GLY A 161 3.51 -13.70 1.10
CA GLY A 161 4.29 -13.51 -0.13
C GLY A 161 5.57 -14.34 -0.15
N ILE A 162 6.32 -14.39 0.97
CA ILE A 162 7.53 -15.22 1.09
C ILE A 162 7.18 -16.72 0.98
N CYS A 163 6.15 -17.18 1.70
CA CYS A 163 5.68 -18.56 1.64
C CYS A 163 5.28 -18.96 0.21
N MET A 164 4.53 -18.10 -0.48
CA MET A 164 4.15 -18.31 -1.89
C MET A 164 5.39 -18.34 -2.80
N GLY A 165 6.35 -17.45 -2.60
CA GLY A 165 7.61 -17.43 -3.36
C GLY A 165 8.39 -18.75 -3.22
N TYR A 166 8.45 -19.31 -2.01
CA TYR A 166 9.05 -20.62 -1.77
C TYR A 166 8.28 -21.76 -2.46
N MET A 167 6.94 -21.74 -2.41
CA MET A 167 6.11 -22.71 -3.14
C MET A 167 6.32 -22.65 -4.65
N MET A 168 6.44 -21.44 -5.22
CA MET A 168 6.74 -21.24 -6.64
C MET A 168 8.11 -21.79 -7.01
N LEU A 169 9.13 -21.58 -6.15
CA LEU A 169 10.46 -22.13 -6.37
C LEU A 169 10.44 -23.67 -6.44
N LYS A 170 9.71 -24.31 -5.52
CA LYS A 170 9.61 -25.78 -5.47
C LYS A 170 8.78 -26.36 -6.62
N THR A 171 7.78 -25.63 -7.08
CA THR A 171 6.86 -26.08 -8.14
C THR A 171 7.31 -25.63 -9.54
N ARG A 172 8.42 -24.90 -9.67
CA ARG A 172 8.89 -24.31 -10.94
C ARG A 172 9.00 -25.30 -12.10
N ASN A 173 9.41 -26.53 -11.82
CA ASN A 173 9.62 -27.57 -12.84
C ASN A 173 8.46 -28.57 -12.92
N MET A 174 7.38 -28.36 -12.17
CA MET A 174 6.21 -29.23 -12.18
C MET A 174 5.08 -28.56 -12.95
N LYS A 175 4.38 -29.31 -13.80
CA LYS A 175 3.11 -28.86 -14.37
C LYS A 175 2.05 -28.97 -13.27
N ILE A 176 1.57 -27.82 -12.79
CA ILE A 176 0.45 -27.78 -11.84
C ILE A 176 -0.82 -27.96 -12.66
N GLU A 177 -1.32 -29.18 -12.74
CA GLU A 177 -2.65 -29.43 -13.27
C GLU A 177 -3.67 -29.18 -12.15
N MET A 178 -4.27 -27.98 -12.17
CA MET A 178 -5.33 -27.63 -11.23
C MET A 178 -6.67 -28.08 -11.80
N ASN A 179 -7.45 -28.79 -10.99
CA ASN A 179 -8.84 -29.10 -11.35
C ASN A 179 -9.69 -27.81 -11.31
N ASN A 180 -10.50 -27.59 -12.33
CA ASN A 180 -11.34 -26.39 -12.47
C ASN A 180 -12.39 -26.26 -11.34
N GLY A 181 -12.85 -27.38 -10.77
CA GLY A 181 -13.84 -27.38 -9.68
C GLY A 181 -13.35 -26.68 -8.40
N PRO A 182 -12.26 -27.14 -7.77
CA PRO A 182 -11.67 -26.49 -6.59
C PRO A 182 -11.33 -25.01 -6.81
N VAL A 183 -10.81 -24.66 -8.00
CA VAL A 183 -10.52 -23.27 -8.35
C VAL A 183 -11.80 -22.43 -8.32
N PHE A 184 -12.85 -22.90 -8.97
CA PHE A 184 -14.16 -22.21 -8.98
C PHE A 184 -14.75 -22.05 -7.58
N CYS A 185 -14.66 -23.08 -6.73
CA CYS A 185 -15.07 -23.00 -5.33
C CYS A 185 -14.29 -21.95 -4.54
N LEU A 186 -12.97 -21.82 -4.77
CA LEU A 186 -12.14 -20.80 -4.13
C LEU A 186 -12.53 -19.38 -4.59
N TRP A 187 -12.84 -19.19 -5.88
CA TRP A 187 -13.34 -17.91 -6.38
C TRP A 187 -14.67 -17.52 -5.74
N ILE A 188 -15.62 -18.45 -5.62
CA ILE A 188 -16.91 -18.20 -4.95
C ILE A 188 -16.69 -17.87 -3.47
N ASN A 189 -15.86 -18.64 -2.77
CA ASN A 189 -15.62 -18.39 -1.35
C ASN A 189 -15.00 -17.00 -1.09
N ASN A 190 -14.10 -16.57 -1.98
CA ASN A 190 -13.50 -15.24 -1.92
C ASN A 190 -14.55 -14.13 -2.15
N THR A 191 -15.37 -14.25 -3.20
CA THR A 191 -16.42 -13.24 -3.49
C THR A 191 -17.45 -13.14 -2.36
N VAL A 192 -17.87 -14.28 -1.78
CA VAL A 192 -18.78 -14.31 -0.64
C VAL A 192 -18.14 -13.67 0.60
N SER A 193 -16.86 -13.94 0.87
CA SER A 193 -16.14 -13.36 2.00
C SER A 193 -15.97 -11.84 1.86
N LEU A 194 -15.67 -11.35 0.66
CA LEU A 194 -15.59 -9.93 0.36
C LEU A 194 -16.96 -9.25 0.53
N TYR A 195 -18.03 -9.85 0.02
CA TYR A 195 -19.38 -9.32 0.16
C TYR A 195 -19.78 -9.22 1.64
N ARG A 196 -19.53 -10.26 2.44
CA ARG A 196 -19.86 -10.30 3.87
C ARG A 196 -19.05 -9.29 4.69
N SER A 197 -17.79 -9.07 4.33
CA SER A 197 -16.91 -8.11 5.02
C SER A 197 -17.36 -6.66 4.76
N ASN A 198 -17.66 -6.33 3.49
CA ASN A 198 -18.21 -5.02 3.14
C ASN A 198 -19.61 -4.81 3.76
N TRP A 199 -20.50 -5.82 3.70
CA TRP A 199 -21.82 -5.76 4.32
C TRP A 199 -21.75 -5.46 5.81
N LYS A 200 -20.83 -6.09 6.57
CA LYS A 200 -20.65 -5.81 8.00
C LYS A 200 -20.20 -4.38 8.27
N VAL A 201 -19.26 -3.85 7.47
CA VAL A 201 -18.80 -2.45 7.61
C VAL A 201 -19.95 -1.47 7.31
N TYR A 202 -20.72 -1.71 6.25
CA TYR A 202 -21.89 -0.90 5.91
C TYR A 202 -22.98 -0.98 6.98
N VAL A 203 -23.31 -2.17 7.47
CA VAL A 203 -24.39 -2.39 8.46
C VAL A 203 -24.02 -1.84 9.84
N ILE A 204 -22.78 -1.99 10.30
CA ILE A 204 -22.33 -1.39 11.57
C ILE A 204 -22.35 0.14 11.49
N THR A 205 -21.89 0.71 10.37
CA THR A 205 -21.93 2.18 10.15
C THR A 205 -23.37 2.70 10.09
N ILE A 206 -24.27 1.96 9.42
CA ILE A 206 -25.69 2.32 9.35
C ILE A 206 -26.32 2.20 10.74
N LEU A 207 -26.19 1.07 11.44
CA LEU A 207 -26.80 0.85 12.76
C LEU A 207 -26.35 1.87 13.81
N ASP A 208 -25.07 2.26 13.82
CA ASP A 208 -24.55 3.30 14.74
C ASP A 208 -25.12 4.70 14.40
N SER A 209 -25.33 4.99 13.10
CA SER A 209 -26.02 6.22 12.67
C SER A 209 -27.52 6.21 13.00
N THR A 210 -28.19 5.04 12.91
CA THR A 210 -29.63 4.90 13.17
C THR A 210 -29.96 5.03 14.65
N TRP A 211 -29.04 4.65 15.56
CA TRP A 211 -29.25 4.77 17.01
C TRP A 211 -29.21 6.23 17.51
N LYS A 212 -28.52 7.14 16.80
CA LYS A 212 -28.36 8.55 17.23
C LYS A 212 -29.42 9.51 16.69
N THR A 213 -30.24 9.14 15.70
CA THR A 213 -31.21 10.07 15.10
C THR A 213 -32.61 9.49 14.95
N ASN A 214 -33.55 10.12 15.67
CA ASN A 214 -34.99 9.88 15.70
C ASN A 214 -35.62 9.54 14.33
N LEU A 215 -36.41 8.46 14.32
CA LEU A 215 -37.19 7.85 13.20
C LEU A 215 -38.00 8.83 12.32
N LEU A 216 -38.29 10.04 12.79
CA LEU A 216 -39.08 11.04 12.05
C LEU A 216 -38.31 11.73 10.91
N ARG A 217 -36.97 11.78 10.94
CA ARG A 217 -36.18 12.33 9.80
C ARG A 217 -36.08 11.37 8.63
N LEU A 218 -36.27 10.06 8.86
CA LEU A 218 -36.20 9.03 7.83
C LEU A 218 -37.41 9.05 6.87
N PHE A 219 -38.59 9.43 7.35
CA PHE A 219 -39.77 9.56 6.50
C PHE A 219 -39.63 10.70 5.49
N VAL A 220 -38.99 11.81 5.90
CA VAL A 220 -38.76 12.97 5.02
C VAL A 220 -37.64 12.67 4.01
N SER A 221 -36.57 11.98 4.43
CA SER A 221 -35.45 11.64 3.53
C SER A 221 -35.79 10.52 2.52
N TYR A 222 -36.72 9.62 2.86
CA TYR A 222 -37.20 8.58 1.93
C TYR A 222 -38.03 9.17 0.78
N ILE A 223 -38.85 10.20 1.06
CA ILE A 223 -39.63 10.89 0.03
C ILE A 223 -38.73 11.69 -0.93
N ASP A 224 -37.65 12.31 -0.43
CA ASP A 224 -36.69 13.03 -1.28
C ASP A 224 -35.83 12.09 -2.14
N SER A 225 -35.49 10.90 -1.63
CA SER A 225 -34.70 9.91 -2.38
C SER A 225 -35.45 9.35 -3.59
N GLN A 226 -36.78 9.21 -3.54
CA GLN A 226 -37.58 8.66 -4.65
C GLN A 226 -37.73 9.66 -5.81
N ARG A 227 -37.61 10.96 -5.57
CA ARG A 227 -37.72 12.00 -6.61
C ARG A 227 -36.49 12.05 -7.54
N SER A 228 -35.35 11.49 -7.11
CA SER A 228 -34.08 11.51 -7.85
C SER A 228 -33.88 10.33 -8.82
N ILE A 229 -34.72 9.29 -8.76
CA ILE A 229 -34.52 8.03 -9.50
C ILE A 229 -35.13 8.06 -10.92
N GLN A 230 -35.93 9.07 -11.29
CA GLN A 230 -36.66 9.06 -12.56
C GLN A 230 -35.92 9.58 -13.81
N TYR A 231 -34.67 10.05 -13.72
CA TYR A 231 -33.88 10.42 -14.90
C TYR A 231 -32.62 9.55 -15.02
N GLY A 232 -32.78 8.44 -15.74
CA GLY A 232 -31.80 7.37 -15.89
C GLY A 232 -30.66 7.65 -16.88
N LYS A 233 -29.56 6.89 -16.76
CA LYS A 233 -29.36 5.64 -17.51
C LYS A 233 -28.01 4.99 -17.16
N ILE A 234 -27.99 3.68 -17.34
CA ILE A 234 -26.96 2.69 -17.02
C ILE A 234 -25.99 2.51 -18.22
N SER A 235 -24.68 2.38 -17.94
CA SER A 235 -23.81 1.25 -18.37
C SER A 235 -22.44 1.61 -18.98
N THR A 236 -21.48 0.74 -18.64
CA THR A 236 -20.24 0.33 -19.32
C THR A 236 -18.87 1.01 -19.03
N SER A 237 -18.05 0.22 -18.32
CA SER A 237 -16.66 -0.17 -18.63
C SER A 237 -15.47 0.75 -18.29
N LEU A 238 -14.55 0.17 -17.52
CA LEU A 238 -13.09 0.15 -17.73
C LEU A 238 -12.43 1.41 -18.35
N CYS A 239 -12.35 2.45 -17.55
CA CYS A 239 -11.16 3.29 -17.40
C CYS A 239 -11.43 4.17 -16.19
N GLY A 240 -10.44 4.40 -15.35
CA GLY A 240 -10.55 5.34 -14.22
C GLY A 240 -10.68 6.76 -14.74
N CYS A 241 -11.85 7.12 -15.24
CA CYS A 241 -12.24 8.50 -15.50
C CYS A 241 -12.76 9.07 -14.18
N ILE A 242 -11.98 10.01 -13.66
CA ILE A 242 -12.36 11.10 -12.75
C ILE A 242 -13.87 11.37 -12.87
N SER A 243 -14.60 11.31 -11.75
CA SER A 243 -16.04 11.61 -11.73
C SER A 243 -16.27 13.04 -12.23
N TYR A 244 -16.77 13.14 -13.46
CA TYR A 244 -17.13 14.37 -14.20
C TYR A 244 -18.40 15.06 -13.65
N SER A 245 -18.75 14.86 -12.37
CA SER A 245 -20.01 15.34 -11.80
C SER A 245 -19.95 16.78 -11.26
N ARG A 246 -18.89 17.55 -11.58
CA ARG A 246 -18.79 18.97 -11.17
C ARG A 246 -18.19 19.89 -12.24
N LEU A 247 -18.49 19.63 -13.51
CA LEU A 247 -18.15 20.50 -14.64
C LEU A 247 -19.26 21.49 -15.02
N THR A 248 -20.19 21.75 -14.13
CA THR A 248 -21.12 22.89 -14.23
C THR A 248 -20.51 24.10 -13.53
N MET A 249 -19.48 24.69 -14.16
CA MET A 249 -19.17 26.13 -14.12
C MET A 249 -17.97 26.41 -15.03
N ILE A 250 -18.19 26.25 -16.33
CA ILE A 250 -17.26 26.73 -17.36
C ILE A 250 -17.52 28.24 -17.49
N SER A 251 -16.82 29.02 -16.67
CA SER A 251 -16.57 30.44 -16.94
C SER A 251 -15.06 30.67 -16.82
N PRO A 252 -14.40 31.30 -17.82
CA PRO A 252 -12.95 31.57 -17.81
C PRO A 252 -12.50 32.51 -16.68
N SER A 253 -13.43 33.06 -15.91
CA SER A 253 -13.21 34.06 -14.87
C SER A 253 -12.94 33.48 -13.48
N ASN A 254 -12.90 32.15 -13.31
CA ASN A 254 -12.67 31.54 -11.99
C ASN A 254 -11.15 31.38 -11.72
N PRO A 255 -10.54 32.17 -10.82
CA PRO A 255 -9.09 32.21 -10.61
C PRO A 255 -8.49 30.85 -10.22
N GLN A 256 -9.30 29.96 -9.62
CA GLN A 256 -8.84 28.62 -9.23
C GLN A 256 -8.66 27.67 -10.42
N ILE A 257 -9.51 27.76 -11.45
CA ILE A 257 -9.39 26.92 -12.66
C ILE A 257 -8.16 27.34 -13.47
N PHE A 258 -7.92 28.65 -13.56
CA PHE A 258 -6.73 29.18 -14.24
C PHE A 258 -5.44 28.73 -13.54
N GLN A 259 -5.37 28.78 -12.21
CA GLN A 259 -4.21 28.30 -11.46
C GLN A 259 -4.02 26.78 -11.55
N TYR A 260 -5.11 25.99 -11.54
CA TYR A 260 -5.04 24.54 -11.71
C TYR A 260 -4.46 24.16 -13.07
N ILE A 261 -4.97 24.77 -14.16
CA ILE A 261 -4.51 24.49 -15.52
C ILE A 261 -3.06 24.98 -15.73
N THR A 262 -2.68 26.12 -15.16
CA THR A 262 -1.36 26.72 -15.40
C THR A 262 -0.26 26.20 -14.49
N LYS A 263 -0.58 25.69 -13.29
CA LYS A 263 0.43 25.22 -12.32
C LYS A 263 0.37 23.73 -12.05
N VAL A 264 -0.83 23.16 -11.85
CA VAL A 264 -0.98 21.75 -11.46
C VAL A 264 -0.82 20.82 -12.66
N VAL A 265 -1.44 21.14 -13.80
CA VAL A 265 -1.31 20.29 -15.00
C VAL A 265 0.16 20.18 -15.46
N PRO A 266 0.94 21.26 -15.58
CA PRO A 266 2.35 21.15 -15.93
C PRO A 266 3.19 20.41 -14.90
N SER A 267 2.91 20.56 -13.59
CA SER A 267 3.66 19.85 -12.55
C SER A 267 3.37 18.34 -12.58
N VAL A 268 2.13 17.94 -12.85
CA VAL A 268 1.76 16.52 -13.02
C VAL A 268 2.41 15.96 -14.28
N VAL A 269 2.36 16.68 -15.41
CA VAL A 269 3.02 16.26 -16.66
C VAL A 269 4.53 16.14 -16.48
N ALA A 270 5.17 17.08 -15.79
CA ALA A 270 6.59 17.03 -15.47
C ALA A 270 6.94 15.85 -14.56
N ALA A 271 6.13 15.59 -13.51
CA ALA A 271 6.32 14.45 -12.62
C ALA A 271 6.14 13.11 -13.36
N CYS A 272 5.13 12.98 -14.21
CA CYS A 272 4.93 11.80 -15.06
C CYS A 272 6.09 11.62 -16.06
N GLY A 273 6.55 12.70 -16.70
CA GLY A 273 7.69 12.67 -17.61
C GLY A 273 8.97 12.24 -16.90
N PHE A 274 9.23 12.80 -15.71
CA PHE A 274 10.34 12.38 -14.88
C PHE A 274 10.25 10.90 -14.48
N ALA A 275 9.06 10.44 -14.05
CA ALA A 275 8.85 9.04 -13.70
C ALA A 275 9.13 8.09 -14.88
N VAL A 276 8.68 8.46 -16.09
CA VAL A 276 8.96 7.69 -17.31
C VAL A 276 10.46 7.67 -17.61
N ILE A 277 11.14 8.81 -17.58
CA ILE A 277 12.59 8.89 -17.79
C ILE A 277 13.31 8.05 -16.74
N TRP A 278 12.89 8.14 -15.48
CA TRP A 278 13.46 7.38 -14.37
C TRP A 278 13.34 5.86 -14.59
N THR A 279 12.14 5.38 -14.92
CA THR A 279 11.90 3.96 -15.22
C THR A 279 12.73 3.50 -16.42
N LEU A 280 12.87 4.33 -17.45
CA LEU A 280 13.65 3.98 -18.64
C LEU A 280 15.17 3.96 -18.38
N VAL A 281 15.68 4.92 -17.61
CA VAL A 281 17.13 5.13 -17.39
C VAL A 281 17.68 4.29 -16.26
N PHE A 282 16.89 4.00 -15.23
CA PHE A 282 17.38 3.29 -14.05
C PHE A 282 16.73 1.92 -13.92
N GLU A 283 15.40 1.81 -13.90
CA GLU A 283 14.76 0.51 -13.62
C GLU A 283 15.04 -0.55 -14.69
N MET A 284 14.93 -0.21 -15.98
CA MET A 284 15.18 -1.18 -17.07
C MET A 284 16.64 -1.67 -17.17
N PRO A 285 17.66 -0.80 -17.15
CA PRO A 285 19.05 -1.27 -17.20
C PRO A 285 19.49 -1.96 -15.92
N PHE A 286 19.01 -1.56 -14.73
CA PHE A 286 19.30 -2.31 -13.49
C PHE A 286 18.72 -3.72 -13.52
N ALA A 287 17.50 -3.92 -14.02
CA ALA A 287 16.91 -5.27 -14.16
C ALA A 287 17.72 -6.15 -15.12
N LYS A 288 18.25 -5.59 -16.22
CA LYS A 288 19.14 -6.30 -17.15
C LYS A 288 20.50 -6.61 -16.49
N LEU A 289 21.08 -5.66 -15.77
CA LEU A 289 22.33 -5.82 -15.04
C LEU A 289 22.20 -6.91 -13.96
N GLU A 290 21.10 -6.89 -13.21
CA GLU A 290 20.75 -7.89 -12.20
C GLU A 290 20.62 -9.28 -12.82
N SER A 291 19.91 -9.40 -13.95
CA SER A 291 19.80 -10.67 -14.68
C SER A 291 21.16 -11.19 -15.16
N PHE A 292 22.09 -10.29 -15.51
CA PHE A 292 23.45 -10.62 -15.92
C PHE A 292 24.28 -11.08 -14.73
N PHE A 293 24.31 -10.32 -13.63
CA PHE A 293 25.05 -10.68 -12.41
C PHE A 293 24.55 -11.99 -11.79
N ILE A 294 23.23 -12.23 -11.73
CA ILE A 294 22.67 -13.49 -11.25
C ILE A 294 23.11 -14.64 -12.15
N ARG A 295 23.10 -14.47 -13.47
CA ARG A 295 23.60 -15.51 -14.40
C ARG A 295 25.08 -15.78 -14.19
N THR A 296 25.91 -14.75 -13.97
CA THR A 296 27.35 -14.90 -13.72
C THR A 296 27.65 -15.53 -12.35
N LEU A 297 26.85 -15.24 -11.31
CA LEU A 297 27.04 -15.77 -9.96
C LEU A 297 26.46 -17.19 -9.78
N VAL A 298 25.34 -17.50 -10.45
CA VAL A 298 24.70 -18.82 -10.44
C VAL A 298 25.38 -19.79 -11.42
N ALA A 299 26.07 -19.28 -12.45
CA ALA A 299 27.01 -20.05 -13.25
C ALA A 299 28.28 -20.36 -12.45
N ASN A 300 28.15 -21.11 -11.35
CA ASN A 300 29.26 -21.77 -10.71
C ASN A 300 29.37 -23.18 -11.33
N PRO A 301 30.56 -23.66 -11.76
CA PRO A 301 30.73 -24.91 -12.55
C PRO A 301 30.34 -26.22 -11.83
N ALA A 302 29.79 -26.14 -10.62
CA ALA A 302 29.44 -27.30 -9.80
C ALA A 302 28.17 -28.03 -10.28
N SER A 303 27.18 -27.33 -10.87
CA SER A 303 25.96 -27.97 -11.38
C SER A 303 26.14 -28.65 -12.75
N GLU A 304 27.27 -28.40 -13.42
CA GLU A 304 27.60 -29.05 -14.70
C GLU A 304 28.24 -30.42 -14.46
N LYS A 305 29.00 -30.59 -13.36
CA LYS A 305 29.56 -31.89 -12.97
C LYS A 305 28.49 -32.90 -12.51
N GLU A 306 27.42 -32.44 -11.84
CA GLU A 306 26.36 -33.34 -11.36
C GLU A 306 25.46 -33.89 -12.49
N LYS A 307 25.28 -33.11 -13.58
CA LYS A 307 24.58 -33.58 -14.78
C LYS A 307 25.41 -34.53 -15.65
N GLN A 308 26.73 -34.54 -15.48
CA GLN A 308 27.63 -35.38 -16.26
C GLN A 308 27.85 -36.76 -15.62
N CYS A 309 27.69 -36.89 -14.29
CA CYS A 309 27.77 -38.17 -13.57
C CYS A 309 26.46 -39.00 -13.57
N THR A 310 25.34 -38.46 -14.05
CA THR A 310 24.05 -39.19 -14.17
C THR A 310 23.79 -39.74 -15.59
N LYS A 311 24.80 -39.66 -16.48
CA LYS A 311 24.82 -40.28 -17.80
C LYS A 311 26.02 -41.22 -17.96
N ILE A 312 26.10 -42.25 -17.11
CA ILE A 312 26.73 -43.54 -17.41
C ILE A 312 25.87 -44.60 -16.74
#